data_AF-A0A1M5D143-F1
#
_entry.id   AF-A0A1M5D143-F1
#
_cell.length_a   1.000
_cell.length_b   1.000
_cell.length_c   1.000
_cell.angle_alpha   90.00
_cell.angle_beta   90.00
_cell.angle_gamma   90.00
#
_symmetry.space_group_name_H-M   'P 1'
#
loop_
_entity.id
_entity.type
_entity.pdbx_description
1 polymer ?
#
loop_
_entity_poly.entity_id
_entity_poly.type
_entity_poly.pdbx_seq_one_letter_code
_entity_poly.pdbx_strand_id
1 'polypeptide(L)'
;MKLKIYTFALGLMAINLSAQVKDTLAEKMMVYQLPNGGWGKHTSDKQNVDYTKKIDPKLLKIIKATDNDFATIDNNATSREINGLIKAYQSTKNAAYLKSAEKGIGYLLSMQYENGGFPQYFPNTGLYRKQVTYNDNAMINALTVLYNTAEGKEGFDAVDSKLKERSKIAVQKGIDCILKTQIVQNGKLSIWADQYDENTLKPEKARAFEPVSLATGESIGIIKFLMMQPLTPEIEKSIKFAVKWFDESRIQGYTYAVSKVNGKAVRTLSRKEGSSVWARFYDIATNKPIFGDRDGSVKFNYEEISEERRMGYSWYNEAGTKLIESDFPKWLKKNKISQ
;
A
#
# COMPACT_ATOMS: atom_id res chain seq x y z
N MET A 1 42.83 -50.54 -52.23
CA MET A 1 42.54 -49.22 -51.63
C MET A 1 41.34 -48.61 -52.36
N LYS A 2 40.13 -48.66 -51.77
CA LYS A 2 38.95 -47.91 -52.26
C LYS A 2 38.19 -47.36 -51.05
N LEU A 3 38.05 -46.04 -51.04
CA LEU A 3 37.66 -45.18 -49.94
C LEU A 3 36.13 -45.21 -49.74
N LYS A 4 35.65 -45.46 -48.52
CA LYS A 4 34.23 -45.28 -48.16
C LYS A 4 34.00 -43.81 -47.79
N ILE A 5 33.14 -43.14 -48.55
CA ILE A 5 32.69 -41.77 -48.25
C ILE A 5 31.48 -41.88 -47.33
N TYR A 6 31.59 -41.36 -46.12
CA TYR A 6 30.47 -41.19 -45.19
C TYR A 6 29.89 -39.79 -45.37
N THR A 7 28.62 -39.73 -45.78
CA THR A 7 27.88 -38.47 -45.88
C THR A 7 27.40 -38.06 -44.49
N PHE A 8 27.98 -37.00 -43.95
CA PHE A 8 27.57 -36.42 -42.67
C PHE A 8 26.41 -35.45 -42.92
N ALA A 9 25.20 -35.79 -42.47
CA ALA A 9 24.05 -34.92 -42.54
C ALA A 9 24.11 -33.91 -41.38
N LEU A 10 24.47 -32.66 -41.67
CA LEU A 10 24.33 -31.54 -40.73
C LEU A 10 22.85 -31.14 -40.64
N GLY A 11 22.20 -31.51 -39.53
CA GLY A 11 20.87 -30.97 -39.20
C GLY A 11 20.98 -29.51 -38.78
N LEU A 12 20.50 -28.59 -39.60
CA LEU A 12 20.31 -27.19 -39.20
C LEU A 12 19.15 -27.10 -38.19
N MET A 13 19.46 -26.97 -36.91
CA MET A 13 18.50 -26.48 -35.92
C MET A 13 18.28 -24.99 -36.18
N ALA A 14 17.15 -24.64 -36.79
CA ALA A 14 16.68 -23.27 -36.86
C ALA A 14 16.28 -22.82 -35.44
N ILE A 15 17.15 -22.09 -34.76
CA ILE A 15 16.81 -21.39 -33.52
C ILE A 15 15.94 -20.20 -33.92
N ASN A 16 14.62 -20.33 -33.77
CA ASN A 16 13.70 -19.21 -33.89
C ASN A 16 13.98 -18.22 -32.75
N LEU A 17 14.87 -17.26 -33.00
CA LEU A 17 15.05 -16.06 -32.18
C LEU A 17 13.88 -15.11 -32.47
N SER A 18 12.69 -15.41 -31.94
CA SER A 18 11.65 -14.39 -31.86
C SER A 18 12.11 -13.31 -30.88
N ALA A 19 12.06 -12.04 -31.31
CA ALA A 19 12.38 -10.94 -30.42
C ALA A 19 11.43 -10.97 -29.22
N GLN A 20 11.98 -11.00 -28.01
CA GLN A 20 11.20 -11.00 -26.77
C GLN A 20 10.24 -9.80 -26.77
N VAL A 21 8.94 -10.05 -26.64
CA VAL A 21 7.93 -9.00 -26.56
C VAL A 21 8.19 -8.15 -25.31
N LYS A 22 8.17 -6.83 -25.48
CA LYS A 22 8.45 -5.85 -24.42
C LYS A 22 7.22 -5.02 -24.08
N ASP A 23 7.04 -4.74 -22.79
CA ASP A 23 6.07 -3.77 -22.28
C ASP A 23 6.79 -2.48 -21.91
N THR A 24 6.37 -1.35 -22.48
CA THR A 24 7.08 -0.08 -22.35
C THR A 24 7.10 0.46 -20.92
N LEU A 25 6.08 0.17 -20.12
CA LEU A 25 6.02 0.56 -18.72
C LEU A 25 6.91 -0.35 -17.87
N ALA A 26 6.86 -1.66 -18.10
CA ALA A 26 7.70 -2.64 -17.40
C ALA A 26 9.19 -2.39 -17.63
N GLU A 27 9.60 -2.05 -18.86
CA GLU A 27 10.99 -1.68 -19.16
C GLU A 27 11.43 -0.48 -18.30
N LYS A 28 10.57 0.55 -18.14
CA LYS A 28 10.88 1.69 -17.28
C LYS A 28 10.93 1.26 -15.82
N MET A 29 9.96 0.48 -15.32
CA MET A 29 9.95 0.00 -13.94
C MET A 29 11.25 -0.72 -13.58
N MET A 30 11.77 -1.60 -14.45
CA MET A 30 13.06 -2.26 -14.21
C MET A 30 14.25 -1.29 -14.16
N VAL A 31 14.24 -0.22 -14.97
CA VAL A 31 15.32 0.79 -14.95
C VAL A 31 15.36 1.56 -13.63
N TYR A 32 14.19 1.80 -13.03
CA TYR A 32 14.03 2.49 -11.73
C TYR A 32 14.22 1.57 -10.51
N GLN A 33 14.32 0.25 -10.68
CA GLN A 33 14.50 -0.67 -9.55
C GLN A 33 15.85 -0.42 -8.87
N LEU A 34 15.83 -0.27 -7.55
CA LEU A 34 17.01 -0.02 -6.74
C LEU A 34 17.79 -1.32 -6.48
N PRO A 35 19.09 -1.26 -6.14
CA PRO A 35 19.91 -2.45 -5.88
C PRO A 35 19.34 -3.40 -4.82
N ASN A 36 18.66 -2.89 -3.78
CA ASN A 36 18.01 -3.70 -2.75
C ASN A 36 16.69 -4.37 -3.20
N GLY A 37 16.25 -4.13 -4.43
CA GLY A 37 15.04 -4.71 -5.01
C GLY A 37 13.79 -3.84 -4.90
N GLY A 38 13.78 -2.81 -4.06
CA GLY A 38 12.66 -1.89 -3.89
C GLY A 38 12.62 -0.79 -4.95
N TRP A 39 11.62 0.08 -4.83
CA TRP A 39 11.48 1.30 -5.64
C TRP A 39 11.28 2.53 -4.75
N GLY A 40 11.75 3.67 -5.23
CA GLY A 40 11.46 4.96 -4.62
C GLY A 40 10.22 5.62 -5.19
N LYS A 41 9.59 6.49 -4.39
CA LYS A 41 8.63 7.48 -4.90
C LYS A 41 9.31 8.72 -5.48
N HIS A 42 10.58 8.94 -5.13
CA HIS A 42 11.40 10.02 -5.65
C HIS A 42 12.74 9.49 -6.20
N THR A 43 13.35 10.25 -7.10
CA THR A 43 14.74 10.07 -7.56
C THR A 43 15.73 10.88 -6.73
N SER A 44 17.03 10.71 -6.99
CA SER A 44 18.12 11.37 -6.26
C SER A 44 18.08 12.91 -6.28
N ASP A 45 17.43 13.50 -7.28
CA ASP A 45 17.15 14.94 -7.38
C ASP A 45 15.85 15.36 -6.67
N LYS A 46 15.26 14.45 -5.88
CA LYS A 46 14.03 14.63 -5.07
C LYS A 46 12.77 14.88 -5.90
N GLN A 47 12.79 14.57 -7.20
CA GLN A 47 11.61 14.63 -8.05
C GLN A 47 10.79 13.34 -7.95
N ASN A 48 9.46 13.45 -8.10
CA ASN A 48 8.58 12.28 -8.15
C ASN A 48 8.96 11.37 -9.33
N VAL A 49 8.94 10.05 -9.09
CA VAL A 49 9.02 9.06 -10.16
C VAL A 49 7.82 9.22 -11.09
N ASP A 50 8.10 9.37 -12.38
CA ASP A 50 7.11 9.61 -13.42
C ASP A 50 7.42 8.73 -14.64
N TYR A 51 6.69 7.62 -14.75
CA TYR A 51 6.84 6.68 -15.85
C TYR A 51 6.32 7.19 -17.20
N THR A 52 5.67 8.36 -17.26
CA THR A 52 5.26 8.96 -18.54
C THR A 52 6.44 9.59 -19.27
N LYS A 53 7.47 10.04 -18.54
CA LYS A 53 8.67 10.65 -19.12
C LYS A 53 9.49 9.67 -19.95
N LYS A 54 10.12 10.18 -21.01
CA LYS A 54 11.15 9.45 -21.75
C LYS A 54 12.43 9.41 -20.92
N ILE A 55 13.05 8.24 -20.81
CA ILE A 55 14.36 8.10 -20.15
C ILE A 55 15.43 8.55 -21.15
N ASP A 56 15.85 9.80 -21.04
CA ASP A 56 17.02 10.34 -21.74
C ASP A 56 18.31 10.11 -20.91
N PRO A 57 19.52 10.40 -21.45
CA PRO A 57 20.76 10.19 -20.71
C PRO A 57 20.87 10.97 -19.39
N LYS A 58 20.22 12.14 -19.29
CA LYS A 58 20.22 12.97 -18.08
C LYS A 58 19.37 12.31 -17.00
N LEU A 59 18.15 11.93 -17.32
CA LEU A 59 17.25 11.23 -16.41
C LEU A 59 17.83 9.86 -16.01
N LEU A 60 18.46 9.14 -16.95
CA LEU A 60 19.12 7.87 -16.64
C LEU A 60 20.22 8.04 -15.58
N LYS A 61 21.05 9.10 -15.68
CA LYS A 61 22.08 9.39 -14.68
C LYS A 61 21.48 9.67 -13.30
N ILE A 62 20.36 10.38 -13.24
CA ILE A 62 19.61 10.67 -12.00
C ILE A 62 19.05 9.37 -11.40
N ILE A 63 18.40 8.53 -12.21
CA ILE A 63 17.89 7.23 -11.76
C ILE A 63 19.02 6.37 -11.19
N LYS A 64 20.15 6.28 -11.90
CA LYS A 64 21.31 5.48 -11.46
C LYS A 64 22.05 6.03 -10.24
N ALA A 65 21.88 7.32 -9.93
CA ALA A 65 22.39 7.93 -8.71
C ALA A 65 21.42 7.80 -7.52
N THR A 66 20.22 7.22 -7.73
CA THR A 66 19.26 6.98 -6.64
C THR A 66 19.67 5.72 -5.89
N ASP A 67 19.98 5.85 -4.60
CA ASP A 67 20.44 4.75 -3.76
C ASP A 67 19.31 4.04 -2.99
N ASN A 68 19.67 3.05 -2.19
CA ASN A 68 18.73 2.22 -1.43
C ASN A 68 17.93 3.00 -0.38
N ASP A 69 18.40 4.16 0.09
CA ASP A 69 17.68 4.95 1.12
C ASP A 69 16.40 5.59 0.58
N PHE A 70 16.21 5.58 -0.74
CA PHE A 70 14.99 6.02 -1.40
C PHE A 70 13.92 4.92 -1.50
N ALA A 71 14.27 3.66 -1.26
CA ALA A 71 13.32 2.56 -1.34
C ALA A 71 12.22 2.70 -0.28
N THR A 72 10.96 2.59 -0.71
CA THR A 72 9.79 2.86 0.14
C THR A 72 8.55 2.12 -0.34
N ILE A 73 7.59 2.00 0.56
CA ILE A 73 6.22 1.53 0.29
C ILE A 73 5.18 2.67 0.35
N ASP A 74 5.63 3.90 0.56
CA ASP A 74 4.85 5.15 0.52
C ASP A 74 4.34 5.45 -0.91
N ASN A 75 3.16 6.04 -1.06
CA ASN A 75 2.54 6.41 -2.35
C ASN A 75 2.47 5.25 -3.37
N ASN A 76 2.23 4.04 -2.88
CA ASN A 76 2.21 2.80 -3.67
C ASN A 76 3.55 2.44 -4.34
N ALA A 77 4.66 3.06 -3.94
CA ALA A 77 5.97 2.64 -4.42
C ALA A 77 6.24 1.18 -4.02
N THR A 78 7.02 0.49 -4.84
CA THR A 78 7.31 -0.95 -4.73
C THR A 78 6.10 -1.83 -5.06
N SER A 79 4.92 -1.62 -4.45
CA SER A 79 3.73 -2.42 -4.71
C SER A 79 3.18 -2.21 -6.12
N ARG A 80 3.14 -0.97 -6.62
CA ARG A 80 2.73 -0.64 -8.00
C ARG A 80 3.64 -1.32 -9.02
N GLU A 81 4.95 -1.28 -8.79
CA GLU A 81 5.94 -1.83 -9.70
C GLU A 81 5.90 -3.35 -9.74
N ILE A 82 5.80 -4.02 -8.58
CA ILE A 82 5.64 -5.48 -8.53
C ILE A 82 4.41 -5.92 -9.31
N ASN A 83 3.24 -5.31 -9.04
CA ASN A 83 2.00 -5.66 -9.74
C ASN A 83 2.08 -5.37 -11.25
N GLY A 84 2.69 -4.24 -11.64
CA GLY A 84 2.89 -3.88 -13.04
C GLY A 84 3.79 -4.88 -13.79
N LEU A 85 4.88 -5.31 -13.15
CA LEU A 85 5.81 -6.29 -13.70
C LEU A 85 5.19 -7.69 -13.80
N ILE A 86 4.42 -8.13 -12.80
CA ILE A 86 3.68 -9.39 -12.86
C ILE A 86 2.66 -9.37 -14.01
N LYS A 87 1.89 -8.29 -14.14
CA LYS A 87 0.93 -8.13 -15.25
C LYS A 87 1.62 -8.14 -16.62
N ALA A 88 2.75 -7.43 -16.76
CA ALA A 88 3.54 -7.43 -18.00
C ALA A 88 4.14 -8.81 -18.30
N TYR A 89 4.57 -9.56 -17.29
CA TYR A 89 5.02 -10.94 -17.47
C TYR A 89 3.89 -11.84 -17.99
N GLN A 90 2.66 -11.70 -17.47
CA GLN A 90 1.53 -12.52 -17.93
C GLN A 90 1.28 -12.38 -19.44
N SER A 91 1.36 -11.15 -19.96
CA SER A 91 1.11 -10.85 -21.38
C SER A 91 2.30 -11.14 -22.29
N THR A 92 3.53 -10.89 -21.84
CA THR A 92 4.74 -10.97 -22.69
C THR A 92 5.55 -12.24 -22.50
N LYS A 93 5.36 -12.94 -21.38
CA LYS A 93 6.22 -14.05 -20.90
C LYS A 93 7.70 -13.69 -20.78
N ASN A 94 8.03 -12.39 -20.68
CA ASN A 94 9.40 -11.94 -20.51
C ASN A 94 9.90 -12.23 -19.09
N ALA A 95 10.79 -13.21 -18.97
CA ALA A 95 11.33 -13.64 -17.68
C ALA A 95 12.07 -12.54 -16.89
N ALA A 96 12.54 -11.47 -17.54
CA ALA A 96 13.15 -10.34 -16.84
C ALA A 96 12.14 -9.60 -15.95
N TYR A 97 10.87 -9.49 -16.37
CA TYR A 97 9.82 -8.84 -15.59
C TYR A 97 9.49 -9.65 -14.33
N LEU A 98 9.35 -10.97 -14.47
CA LEU A 98 9.14 -11.86 -13.33
C LEU A 98 10.30 -11.75 -12.33
N LYS A 99 11.55 -11.86 -12.80
CA LYS A 99 12.73 -11.74 -11.93
C LYS A 99 12.82 -10.39 -11.22
N SER A 100 12.42 -9.30 -11.88
CA SER A 100 12.38 -7.98 -11.25
C SER A 100 11.28 -7.88 -10.20
N ALA A 101 10.09 -8.43 -10.47
CA ALA A 101 9.00 -8.52 -9.49
C ALA A 101 9.42 -9.35 -8.25
N GLU A 102 10.07 -10.49 -8.45
CA GLU A 102 10.57 -11.36 -7.37
C GLU A 102 11.59 -10.68 -6.48
N LYS A 103 12.47 -9.84 -7.04
CA LYS A 103 13.36 -8.98 -6.25
C LYS A 103 12.59 -7.97 -5.39
N GLY A 104 11.52 -7.40 -5.93
CA GLY A 104 10.60 -6.53 -5.18
C GLY A 104 9.91 -7.26 -4.03
N ILE A 105 9.43 -8.47 -4.26
CA ILE A 105 8.86 -9.33 -3.21
C ILE A 105 9.92 -9.63 -2.15
N GLY A 106 11.15 -9.95 -2.57
CA GLY A 106 12.28 -10.15 -1.67
C GLY A 106 12.59 -8.93 -0.80
N TYR A 107 12.46 -7.72 -1.34
CA TYR A 107 12.57 -6.47 -0.59
C TYR A 107 11.45 -6.30 0.45
N LEU A 108 10.18 -6.56 0.08
CA LEU A 108 9.07 -6.51 1.04
C LEU A 108 9.28 -7.51 2.19
N LEU A 109 9.76 -8.71 1.89
CA LEU A 109 10.06 -9.72 2.90
C LEU A 109 11.23 -9.33 3.82
N SER A 110 12.20 -8.53 3.35
CA SER A 110 13.37 -8.16 4.15
C SER A 110 13.13 -6.98 5.07
N MET A 111 12.16 -6.12 4.75
CA MET A 111 11.82 -4.95 5.57
C MET A 111 10.84 -5.26 6.71
N GLN A 112 10.18 -6.42 6.70
CA GLN A 112 9.20 -6.76 7.73
C GLN A 112 9.88 -6.96 9.09
N TYR A 113 9.38 -6.27 10.12
CA TYR A 113 9.83 -6.44 11.50
C TYR A 113 9.40 -7.79 12.08
N GLU A 114 10.07 -8.23 13.15
CA GLU A 114 9.72 -9.49 13.83
C GLU A 114 8.31 -9.49 14.40
N ASN A 115 7.80 -8.33 14.81
CA ASN A 115 6.41 -8.18 15.26
C ASN A 115 5.38 -8.17 14.12
N GLY A 116 5.83 -8.28 12.86
CA GLY A 116 5.00 -8.35 11.66
C GLY A 116 4.70 -7.01 10.97
N GLY A 117 5.06 -5.89 11.60
CA GLY A 117 4.88 -4.56 11.04
C GLY A 117 5.85 -4.24 9.90
N PHE A 118 5.52 -3.20 9.12
CA PHE A 118 6.34 -2.72 8.01
C PHE A 118 6.71 -1.25 8.20
N PRO A 119 7.99 -0.87 8.07
CA PRO A 119 8.38 0.54 8.01
C PRO A 119 7.91 1.21 6.72
N GLN A 120 7.88 2.53 6.70
CA GLN A 120 7.58 3.29 5.48
C GLN A 120 8.74 3.23 4.47
N TYR A 121 9.99 3.27 4.95
CA TYR A 121 11.23 3.18 4.15
C TYR A 121 12.14 2.09 4.70
N PHE A 122 12.95 1.48 3.83
CA PHE A 122 13.97 0.51 4.25
C PHE A 122 15.14 0.52 3.25
N PRO A 123 16.40 0.71 3.69
CA PRO A 123 16.89 0.65 5.07
C PRO A 123 16.82 1.99 5.83
N ASN A 124 16.30 3.06 5.22
CA ASN A 124 16.25 4.37 5.87
C ASN A 124 15.24 4.40 7.03
N THR A 125 15.76 4.48 8.25
CA THR A 125 14.97 4.47 9.51
C THR A 125 14.78 5.87 10.12
N GLY A 126 15.11 6.94 9.40
CA GLY A 126 15.05 8.30 9.95
C GLY A 126 13.63 8.78 10.22
N LEU A 127 13.45 9.58 11.29
CA LEU A 127 12.16 10.19 11.67
C LEU A 127 11.05 9.14 11.86
N TYR A 128 9.83 9.41 11.39
CA TYR A 128 8.69 8.49 11.42
C TYR A 128 8.83 7.32 10.43
N ARG A 129 9.85 7.29 9.56
CA ARG A 129 9.95 6.29 8.49
C ARG A 129 10.12 4.85 8.99
N LYS A 130 10.65 4.70 10.20
CA LYS A 130 10.83 3.41 10.87
C LYS A 130 9.55 2.86 11.51
N GLN A 131 8.54 3.69 11.74
CA GLN A 131 7.30 3.26 12.41
C GLN A 131 6.56 2.20 11.58
N VAL A 132 5.79 1.34 12.23
CA VAL A 132 4.83 0.48 11.53
C VAL A 132 3.81 1.38 10.85
N THR A 133 3.78 1.35 9.52
CA THR A 133 3.11 2.40 8.72
C THR A 133 1.91 1.86 7.97
N TYR A 134 0.71 2.27 8.37
CA TYR A 134 -0.51 2.09 7.58
C TYR A 134 -0.80 3.28 6.65
N ASN A 135 -0.29 4.48 6.95
CA ASN A 135 -0.47 5.68 6.14
C ASN A 135 -0.27 5.42 4.63
N ASP A 136 -1.18 5.96 3.81
CA ASP A 136 -1.25 5.74 2.37
C ASP A 136 -1.38 4.26 1.97
N ASN A 137 -2.01 3.45 2.82
CA ASN A 137 -2.10 1.99 2.73
C ASN A 137 -0.73 1.29 2.59
N ALA A 138 0.37 1.88 3.06
CA ALA A 138 1.73 1.37 2.87
C ALA A 138 1.87 -0.12 3.22
N MET A 139 1.66 -0.48 4.50
CA MET A 139 1.71 -1.88 4.96
C MET A 139 0.66 -2.75 4.29
N ILE A 140 -0.56 -2.23 4.05
CA ILE A 140 -1.65 -3.01 3.43
C ILE A 140 -1.34 -3.39 1.99
N ASN A 141 -0.75 -2.47 1.22
CA ASN A 141 -0.32 -2.74 -0.15
C ASN A 141 0.81 -3.78 -0.19
N ALA A 142 1.78 -3.67 0.73
CA ALA A 142 2.85 -4.67 0.87
C ALA A 142 2.27 -6.05 1.21
N LEU A 143 1.41 -6.14 2.22
CA LEU A 143 0.76 -7.39 2.61
C LEU A 143 -0.14 -7.96 1.52
N THR A 144 -0.80 -7.14 0.71
CA THR A 144 -1.62 -7.61 -0.42
C THR A 144 -0.75 -8.24 -1.50
N VAL A 145 0.43 -7.67 -1.80
CA VAL A 145 1.40 -8.29 -2.72
C VAL A 145 1.87 -9.64 -2.18
N LEU A 146 2.21 -9.70 -0.89
CA LEU A 146 2.65 -10.94 -0.25
C LEU A 146 1.53 -11.99 -0.19
N TYR A 147 0.29 -11.58 0.06
CA TYR A 147 -0.89 -12.45 0.01
C TYR A 147 -1.09 -13.04 -1.39
N ASN A 148 -1.09 -12.20 -2.43
CA ASN A 148 -1.21 -12.68 -3.80
C ASN A 148 -0.05 -13.62 -4.19
N THR A 149 1.16 -13.33 -3.71
CA THR A 149 2.33 -14.19 -3.88
C THR A 149 2.12 -15.55 -3.21
N ALA A 150 1.75 -15.57 -1.93
CA ALA A 150 1.53 -16.78 -1.15
C ALA A 150 0.45 -17.68 -1.78
N GLU A 151 -0.64 -17.06 -2.24
CA GLU A 151 -1.80 -17.75 -2.80
C GLU A 151 -1.67 -18.06 -4.30
N GLY A 152 -0.63 -17.52 -4.96
CA GLY A 152 -0.50 -17.57 -6.42
C GLY A 152 -1.63 -16.85 -7.17
N LYS A 153 -2.31 -15.88 -6.57
CA LYS A 153 -3.47 -15.18 -7.16
C LYS A 153 -3.03 -13.97 -7.97
N GLU A 154 -3.94 -13.41 -8.78
CA GLU A 154 -3.71 -12.17 -9.54
C GLU A 154 -2.45 -12.21 -10.44
N GLY A 155 -2.10 -13.40 -10.95
CA GLY A 155 -0.96 -13.60 -11.84
C GLY A 155 0.37 -13.93 -11.18
N PHE A 156 0.38 -14.07 -9.85
CA PHE A 156 1.57 -14.46 -9.09
C PHE A 156 1.83 -15.98 -9.12
N ASP A 157 1.09 -16.75 -9.91
CA ASP A 157 1.24 -18.21 -10.07
C ASP A 157 2.68 -18.63 -10.40
N ALA A 158 3.39 -17.83 -11.20
CA ALA A 158 4.73 -18.14 -11.68
C ALA A 158 5.86 -17.73 -10.73
N VAL A 159 5.56 -17.07 -9.61
CA VAL A 159 6.60 -16.67 -8.63
C VAL A 159 7.25 -17.90 -7.99
N ASP A 160 8.55 -17.82 -7.74
CA ASP A 160 9.34 -18.84 -7.06
C ASP A 160 8.66 -19.36 -5.78
N SER A 161 8.61 -20.68 -5.64
CA SER A 161 7.88 -21.35 -4.55
C SER A 161 8.44 -20.99 -3.16
N LYS A 162 9.74 -20.71 -3.02
CA LYS A 162 10.33 -20.29 -1.74
C LYS A 162 9.85 -18.90 -1.35
N LEU A 163 9.63 -18.00 -2.32
CA LEU A 163 9.02 -16.70 -2.05
C LEU A 163 7.55 -16.84 -1.65
N LYS A 164 6.80 -17.78 -2.23
CA LYS A 164 5.41 -18.05 -1.82
C LYS A 164 5.32 -18.48 -0.36
N GLU A 165 6.14 -19.45 0.06
CA GLU A 165 6.15 -19.94 1.44
C GLU A 165 6.57 -18.84 2.44
N ARG A 166 7.62 -18.08 2.11
CA ARG A 166 8.03 -16.93 2.95
C ARG A 166 6.94 -15.87 3.03
N SER A 167 6.24 -15.61 1.93
CA SER A 167 5.13 -14.65 1.89
C SER A 167 3.95 -15.10 2.74
N LYS A 168 3.65 -16.40 2.78
CA LYS A 168 2.61 -16.95 3.66
C LYS A 168 2.91 -16.67 5.13
N ILE A 169 4.15 -16.89 5.56
CA ILE A 169 4.61 -16.60 6.92
C ILE A 169 4.53 -15.09 7.20
N ALA A 170 4.99 -14.27 6.25
CA ALA A 170 4.97 -12.82 6.39
C ALA A 170 3.55 -12.25 6.50
N VAL A 171 2.60 -12.79 5.73
CA VAL A 171 1.18 -12.41 5.80
C VAL A 171 0.61 -12.73 7.18
N GLN A 172 0.89 -13.93 7.73
CA GLN A 172 0.42 -14.28 9.07
C GLN A 172 0.96 -13.31 10.13
N LYS A 173 2.28 -13.01 10.12
CA LYS A 173 2.87 -12.02 11.02
C LYS A 173 2.21 -10.64 10.85
N GLY A 174 1.93 -10.23 9.61
CA GLY A 174 1.27 -8.97 9.31
C GLY A 174 -0.16 -8.87 9.86
N ILE A 175 -0.94 -9.95 9.74
CA ILE A 175 -2.28 -10.05 10.34
C ILE A 175 -2.17 -9.96 11.87
N ASP A 176 -1.23 -10.67 12.48
CA ASP A 176 -1.02 -10.62 13.93
C ASP A 176 -0.68 -9.19 14.41
N CYS A 177 0.16 -8.48 13.65
CA CYS A 177 0.47 -7.06 13.91
C CYS A 177 -0.80 -6.20 13.82
N ILE A 178 -1.59 -6.34 12.74
CA ILE A 178 -2.85 -5.62 12.55
C ILE A 178 -3.77 -5.80 13.75
N LEU A 179 -4.01 -7.04 14.17
CA LEU A 179 -4.90 -7.35 15.28
C LEU A 179 -4.37 -6.78 16.61
N LYS A 180 -3.06 -6.84 16.85
CA LYS A 180 -2.42 -6.27 18.06
C LYS A 180 -2.47 -4.75 18.11
N THR A 181 -2.45 -4.10 16.95
CA THR A 181 -2.49 -2.63 16.84
C THR A 181 -3.90 -2.05 16.83
N GLN A 182 -4.96 -2.87 16.80
CA GLN A 182 -6.33 -2.33 16.85
C GLN A 182 -6.57 -1.65 18.20
N ILE A 183 -6.94 -0.37 18.15
CA ILE A 183 -7.03 0.46 19.35
C ILE A 183 -8.27 0.07 20.16
N VAL A 184 -8.13 0.04 21.48
CA VAL A 184 -9.23 -0.18 22.41
C VAL A 184 -9.65 1.16 23.01
N GLN A 185 -10.89 1.57 22.76
CA GLN A 185 -11.52 2.73 23.40
C GLN A 185 -12.57 2.26 24.40
N ASN A 186 -12.46 2.68 25.66
CA ASN A 186 -13.43 2.36 26.73
C ASN A 186 -13.76 0.85 26.82
N GLY A 187 -12.74 0.00 26.71
CA GLY A 187 -12.86 -1.46 26.76
C GLY A 187 -13.41 -2.13 25.50
N LYS A 188 -13.66 -1.39 24.41
CA LYS A 188 -14.14 -1.92 23.13
C LYS A 188 -13.10 -1.67 22.03
N LEU A 189 -12.94 -2.63 21.12
CA LEU A 189 -12.15 -2.44 19.91
C LEU A 189 -12.77 -1.32 19.05
N SER A 190 -11.94 -0.46 18.48
CA SER A 190 -12.33 0.57 17.52
C SER A 190 -11.64 0.31 16.18
N ILE A 191 -10.82 1.25 15.72
CA ILE A 191 -10.08 1.21 14.46
C ILE A 191 -8.58 1.38 14.72
N TRP A 192 -7.81 1.82 13.72
CA TRP A 192 -6.35 1.93 13.80
C TRP A 192 -5.89 3.38 13.61
N ALA A 193 -4.74 3.72 14.18
CA ALA A 193 -3.91 4.84 13.78
C ALA A 193 -3.25 4.61 12.41
N ASP A 194 -2.75 5.69 11.85
CA ASP A 194 -1.97 5.73 10.61
C ASP A 194 -0.54 5.19 10.78
N GLN A 195 0.03 5.28 11.99
CA GLN A 195 1.33 4.67 12.31
C GLN A 195 1.50 4.33 13.79
N TYR A 196 2.44 3.42 14.07
CA TYR A 196 2.75 2.91 15.40
C TYR A 196 4.26 2.80 15.61
N ASP A 197 4.73 3.00 16.84
CA ASP A 197 6.11 2.72 17.22
C ASP A 197 6.48 1.27 16.90
N GLU A 198 7.65 1.06 16.29
CA GLU A 198 8.07 -0.24 15.77
C GLU A 198 8.40 -1.28 16.83
N ASN A 199 8.56 -0.87 18.09
CA ASN A 199 8.91 -1.78 19.18
C ASN A 199 7.71 -2.03 20.11
N THR A 200 7.00 -0.96 20.49
CA THR A 200 5.93 -0.97 21.48
C THR A 200 4.55 -1.17 20.88
N LEU A 201 4.39 -0.99 19.57
CA LEU A 201 3.10 -1.02 18.86
C LEU A 201 2.07 -0.03 19.42
N LYS A 202 2.54 1.07 20.04
CA LYS A 202 1.67 2.17 20.46
C LYS A 202 1.48 3.15 19.30
N PRO A 203 0.28 3.75 19.15
CA PRO A 203 0.04 4.81 18.18
C PRO A 203 1.06 5.94 18.30
N GLU A 204 1.56 6.42 17.17
CA GLU A 204 2.57 7.47 17.10
C GLU A 204 2.18 8.57 16.10
N LYS A 205 2.78 9.75 16.25
CA LYS A 205 2.63 10.83 15.26
C LYS A 205 3.57 10.62 14.08
N ALA A 206 3.20 11.16 12.92
CA ALA A 206 4.08 11.24 11.74
C ALA A 206 4.55 12.69 11.52
N ARG A 207 3.97 13.38 10.53
CA ARG A 207 4.26 14.79 10.27
C ARG A 207 3.61 15.67 11.34
N ALA A 208 4.03 16.93 11.44
CA ALA A 208 3.52 17.87 12.45
C ALA A 208 1.98 17.96 12.48
N PHE A 209 1.33 17.88 11.31
CA PHE A 209 -0.12 17.93 11.16
C PHE A 209 -0.82 16.56 11.25
N GLU A 210 -0.10 15.50 11.66
CA GLU A 210 -0.60 14.12 11.81
C GLU A 210 -0.40 13.66 13.25
N PRO A 211 -1.27 14.12 14.18
CA PRO A 211 -1.16 13.78 15.59
C PRO A 211 -1.49 12.31 15.85
N VAL A 212 -1.08 11.81 17.02
CA VAL A 212 -1.47 10.48 17.52
C VAL A 212 -3.00 10.39 17.55
N SER A 213 -3.58 9.54 16.70
CA SER A 213 -5.01 9.56 16.45
C SER A 213 -5.50 8.25 15.83
N LEU A 214 -6.82 8.04 15.83
CA LEU A 214 -7.46 7.06 14.96
C LEU A 214 -7.51 7.62 13.53
N ALA A 215 -7.17 6.81 12.53
CA ALA A 215 -7.11 7.21 11.13
C ALA A 215 -8.14 6.44 10.29
N THR A 216 -9.19 7.15 9.83
CA THR A 216 -10.32 6.51 9.14
C THR A 216 -9.95 6.01 7.75
N GLY A 217 -9.18 6.79 6.98
CA GLY A 217 -8.78 6.41 5.63
C GLY A 217 -8.02 5.09 5.58
N GLU A 218 -7.01 4.94 6.46
CA GLU A 218 -6.17 3.74 6.51
C GLU A 218 -6.92 2.54 7.09
N SER A 219 -7.79 2.79 8.06
CA SER A 219 -8.62 1.73 8.66
C SER A 219 -9.55 1.06 7.64
N ILE A 220 -10.02 1.76 6.61
CA ILE A 220 -10.79 1.14 5.51
C ILE A 220 -9.94 0.12 4.76
N GLY A 221 -8.67 0.44 4.48
CA GLY A 221 -7.74 -0.48 3.81
C GLY A 221 -7.47 -1.72 4.66
N ILE A 222 -7.25 -1.53 5.96
CA ILE A 222 -7.04 -2.63 6.92
C ILE A 222 -8.26 -3.56 6.95
N ILE A 223 -9.46 -3.01 7.09
CA ILE A 223 -10.70 -3.82 7.13
C ILE A 223 -10.86 -4.63 5.84
N LYS A 224 -10.64 -4.01 4.67
CA LYS A 224 -10.73 -4.71 3.38
C LYS A 224 -9.70 -5.80 3.23
N PHE A 225 -8.47 -5.58 3.70
CA PHE A 225 -7.44 -6.61 3.71
C PHE A 225 -7.84 -7.78 4.61
N LEU A 226 -8.32 -7.51 5.82
CA LEU A 226 -8.80 -8.55 6.75
C LEU A 226 -9.99 -9.33 6.17
N MET A 227 -10.90 -8.67 5.45
CA MET A 227 -12.04 -9.31 4.78
C MET A 227 -11.65 -10.30 3.68
N MET A 228 -10.42 -10.20 3.13
CA MET A 228 -9.87 -11.13 2.15
C MET A 228 -9.25 -12.38 2.77
N GLN A 229 -8.96 -12.35 4.08
CA GLN A 229 -8.25 -13.43 4.77
C GLN A 229 -9.19 -14.59 5.14
N PRO A 230 -8.64 -15.79 5.41
CA PRO A 230 -9.39 -16.86 6.05
C PRO A 230 -10.04 -16.35 7.35
N LEU A 231 -11.32 -16.68 7.54
CA LEU A 231 -12.07 -16.22 8.70
C LEU A 231 -11.57 -16.92 9.97
N THR A 232 -11.20 -16.13 10.98
CA THR A 232 -11.02 -16.58 12.37
C THR A 232 -11.91 -15.76 13.31
N PRO A 233 -12.19 -16.24 14.53
CA PRO A 233 -12.95 -15.47 15.52
C PRO A 233 -12.36 -14.07 15.81
N GLU A 234 -11.04 -13.95 15.82
CA GLU A 234 -10.32 -12.69 16.06
C GLU A 234 -10.49 -11.72 14.89
N ILE A 235 -10.37 -12.20 13.65
CA ILE A 235 -10.60 -11.42 12.44
C ILE A 235 -12.06 -10.97 12.36
N GLU A 236 -13.00 -11.88 12.62
CA GLU A 236 -14.43 -11.55 12.63
C GLU A 236 -14.73 -10.44 13.65
N LYS A 237 -14.27 -10.63 14.89
CA LYS A 237 -14.44 -9.65 15.97
C LYS A 237 -13.83 -8.31 15.58
N SER A 238 -12.59 -8.31 15.10
CA SER A 238 -11.87 -7.10 14.68
C SER A 238 -12.67 -6.30 13.63
N ILE A 239 -13.12 -6.97 12.57
CA ILE A 239 -13.91 -6.36 11.49
C ILE A 239 -15.24 -5.83 12.02
N LYS A 240 -16.00 -6.63 12.79
CA LYS A 240 -17.31 -6.24 13.32
C LYS A 240 -17.22 -4.98 14.18
N PHE A 241 -16.25 -4.92 15.08
CA PHE A 241 -16.05 -3.74 15.93
C PHE A 241 -15.61 -2.51 15.14
N ALA A 242 -14.72 -2.68 14.16
CA ALA A 242 -14.28 -1.57 13.31
C ALA A 242 -15.44 -1.00 12.46
N VAL A 243 -16.25 -1.87 11.83
CA VAL A 243 -17.42 -1.44 11.05
C VAL A 243 -18.46 -0.75 11.93
N LYS A 244 -18.69 -1.29 13.15
CA LYS A 244 -19.56 -0.64 14.14
C LYS A 244 -19.06 0.75 14.52
N TRP A 245 -17.75 0.91 14.74
CA TRP A 245 -17.17 2.22 15.02
C TRP A 245 -17.40 3.21 13.87
N PHE A 246 -17.27 2.77 12.61
CA PHE A 246 -17.56 3.61 11.43
C PHE A 246 -19.04 4.01 11.38
N ASP A 247 -19.95 3.08 11.69
CA ASP A 247 -21.38 3.35 11.75
C ASP A 247 -21.72 4.40 12.82
N GLU A 248 -21.18 4.25 14.02
CA GLU A 248 -21.41 5.16 15.16
C GLU A 248 -20.73 6.53 14.98
N SER A 249 -19.62 6.62 14.24
CA SER A 249 -18.80 7.84 14.10
C SER A 249 -19.11 8.67 12.85
N ARG A 250 -20.13 8.30 12.07
CA ARG A 250 -20.49 8.98 10.82
C ARG A 250 -21.00 10.41 11.06
N ILE A 251 -20.52 11.36 10.26
CA ILE A 251 -21.00 12.75 10.25
C ILE A 251 -22.04 12.87 9.14
N GLN A 252 -23.31 12.86 9.51
CA GLN A 252 -24.43 12.83 8.57
C GLN A 252 -24.75 14.20 7.97
N GLY A 253 -25.31 14.20 6.76
CA GLY A 253 -25.80 15.39 6.07
C GLY A 253 -24.69 16.20 5.39
N TYR A 254 -23.53 15.60 5.16
CA TYR A 254 -22.38 16.24 4.53
C TYR A 254 -21.76 15.37 3.43
N THR A 255 -21.06 16.03 2.52
CA THR A 255 -20.22 15.43 1.47
C THR A 255 -18.89 16.18 1.41
N TYR A 256 -17.84 15.48 0.96
CA TYR A 256 -16.50 16.07 0.85
C TYR A 256 -15.94 15.89 -0.55
N ALA A 257 -15.71 17.00 -1.23
CA ALA A 257 -15.24 17.03 -2.61
C ALA A 257 -13.86 17.67 -2.74
N VAL A 258 -13.07 17.13 -3.67
CA VAL A 258 -11.83 17.75 -4.15
C VAL A 258 -12.05 18.22 -5.58
N SER A 259 -12.09 19.52 -5.80
CA SER A 259 -12.19 20.14 -7.12
C SER A 259 -10.87 20.81 -7.50
N LYS A 260 -10.76 21.28 -8.75
CA LYS A 260 -9.63 22.10 -9.20
C LYS A 260 -10.12 23.50 -9.56
N VAL A 261 -9.55 24.52 -8.95
CA VAL A 261 -9.78 25.93 -9.27
C VAL A 261 -8.44 26.55 -9.61
N ASN A 262 -8.31 27.10 -10.83
CA ASN A 262 -7.05 27.67 -11.34
C ASN A 262 -5.84 26.72 -11.20
N GLY A 263 -6.05 25.43 -11.47
CA GLY A 263 -5.04 24.39 -11.37
C GLY A 263 -4.68 23.95 -9.94
N LYS A 264 -5.22 24.61 -8.91
CA LYS A 264 -5.03 24.25 -7.49
C LYS A 264 -6.18 23.39 -7.00
N ALA A 265 -5.87 22.41 -6.16
CA ALA A 265 -6.90 21.61 -5.52
C ALA A 265 -7.63 22.44 -4.45
N VAL A 266 -8.96 22.44 -4.52
CA VAL A 266 -9.84 23.05 -3.52
C VAL A 266 -10.65 21.93 -2.88
N ARG A 267 -10.70 21.95 -1.56
CA ARG A 267 -11.32 20.92 -0.74
C ARG A 267 -12.51 21.51 -0.01
N THR A 268 -13.69 20.98 -0.31
CA THR A 268 -14.96 21.56 0.16
C THR A 268 -15.75 20.51 0.92
N LEU A 269 -16.05 20.82 2.18
CA LEU A 269 -17.09 20.15 2.95
C LEU A 269 -18.39 20.92 2.73
N SER A 270 -19.43 20.25 2.22
CA SER A 270 -20.73 20.89 1.96
C SER A 270 -21.89 20.04 2.48
N ARG A 271 -23.04 20.68 2.69
CA ARG A 271 -24.27 19.98 3.08
C ARG A 271 -24.77 19.14 1.92
N LYS A 272 -25.13 17.89 2.22
CA LYS A 272 -25.81 16.97 1.29
C LYS A 272 -26.60 15.97 2.10
N GLU A 273 -27.92 16.07 2.05
CA GLU A 273 -28.82 15.16 2.74
C GLU A 273 -28.63 13.71 2.26
N GLY A 274 -28.78 12.76 3.17
CA GLY A 274 -28.54 11.34 2.90
C GLY A 274 -27.07 10.95 2.68
N SER A 275 -26.12 11.89 2.76
CA SER A 275 -24.68 11.60 2.67
C SER A 275 -24.02 11.56 4.05
N SER A 276 -22.88 10.89 4.16
CA SER A 276 -22.07 10.82 5.38
C SER A 276 -20.60 10.98 5.05
N VAL A 277 -19.89 11.71 5.92
CA VAL A 277 -18.43 11.82 5.90
C VAL A 277 -17.86 11.33 7.23
N TRP A 278 -16.55 11.06 7.23
CA TRP A 278 -15.75 10.85 8.42
C TRP A 278 -14.59 11.82 8.39
N ALA A 279 -14.21 12.36 9.55
CA ALA A 279 -12.94 13.08 9.65
C ALA A 279 -11.78 12.10 9.38
N ARG A 280 -10.65 12.60 8.89
CA ARG A 280 -9.47 11.76 8.68
C ARG A 280 -8.95 11.23 10.01
N PHE A 281 -8.94 12.09 11.04
CA PHE A 281 -8.41 11.78 12.36
C PHE A 281 -9.45 11.99 13.46
N TYR A 282 -9.46 11.06 14.41
CA TYR A 282 -10.26 11.15 15.63
C TYR A 282 -9.36 10.99 16.85
N ASP A 283 -9.59 11.79 17.87
CA ASP A 283 -8.90 11.68 19.16
C ASP A 283 -9.17 10.32 19.81
N ILE A 284 -8.11 9.65 20.27
CA ILE A 284 -8.21 8.29 20.82
C ILE A 284 -9.04 8.27 22.11
N ALA A 285 -8.95 9.30 22.96
CA ALA A 285 -9.64 9.29 24.25
C ALA A 285 -11.14 9.62 24.11
N THR A 286 -11.47 10.63 23.29
CA THR A 286 -12.81 11.23 23.25
C THR A 286 -13.62 10.85 22.01
N ASN A 287 -12.99 10.21 21.02
CA ASN A 287 -13.59 9.89 19.73
C ASN A 287 -14.16 11.12 18.99
N LYS A 288 -13.58 12.30 19.23
CA LYS A 288 -13.95 13.53 18.53
C LYS A 288 -13.05 13.73 17.30
N PRO A 289 -13.58 14.27 16.19
CA PRO A 289 -12.76 14.74 15.07
C PRO A 289 -11.66 15.70 15.56
N ILE A 290 -10.45 15.50 15.05
CA ILE A 290 -9.31 16.39 15.30
C ILE A 290 -8.58 16.71 14.00
N PHE A 291 -7.90 17.84 14.02
CA PHE A 291 -7.20 18.39 12.86
C PHE A 291 -5.83 18.94 13.27
N GLY A 292 -4.82 18.69 12.45
CA GLY A 292 -3.45 19.15 12.70
C GLY A 292 -3.04 20.31 11.81
N ASP A 293 -2.05 21.09 12.25
CA ASP A 293 -1.43 22.14 11.44
C ASP A 293 0.10 22.02 11.43
N ARG A 294 0.79 22.84 10.62
CA ARG A 294 2.26 22.80 10.46
C ARG A 294 3.02 23.16 11.72
N ASP A 295 2.40 23.91 12.62
CA ASP A 295 2.95 24.24 13.94
C ASP A 295 2.86 23.08 14.94
N GLY A 296 2.22 21.98 14.57
CA GLY A 296 2.01 20.81 15.44
C GLY A 296 0.81 20.94 16.37
N SER A 297 0.01 22.00 16.27
CA SER A 297 -1.18 22.17 17.08
C SER A 297 -2.30 21.21 16.65
N VAL A 298 -3.08 20.76 17.63
CA VAL A 298 -4.29 19.96 17.43
C VAL A 298 -5.50 20.87 17.64
N LYS A 299 -6.36 20.93 16.63
CA LYS A 299 -7.62 21.69 16.62
C LYS A 299 -8.79 20.73 16.65
N PHE A 300 -9.90 21.17 17.23
CA PHE A 300 -11.17 20.43 17.23
C PHE A 300 -12.18 21.00 16.23
N ASN A 301 -11.87 22.16 15.65
CA ASN A 301 -12.69 22.80 14.63
C ASN A 301 -11.90 22.92 13.32
N TYR A 302 -12.51 22.49 12.22
CA TYR A 302 -11.91 22.53 10.89
C TYR A 302 -11.52 23.96 10.46
N GLU A 303 -12.32 24.96 10.84
CA GLU A 303 -12.08 26.36 10.46
C GLU A 303 -10.88 27.00 11.19
N GLU A 304 -10.35 26.34 12.23
CA GLU A 304 -9.16 26.80 12.97
C GLU A 304 -7.84 26.35 12.33
N ILE A 305 -7.89 25.42 11.37
CA ILE A 305 -6.73 24.98 10.60
C ILE A 305 -6.34 26.05 9.59
N SER A 306 -5.06 26.29 9.35
CA SER A 306 -4.59 27.17 8.28
C SER A 306 -5.18 26.82 6.90
N GLU A 307 -5.45 27.85 6.09
CA GLU A 307 -6.00 27.68 4.74
C GLU A 307 -5.11 26.75 3.88
N GLU A 308 -3.79 26.87 4.01
CA GLU A 308 -2.84 26.03 3.28
C GLU A 308 -3.02 24.54 3.59
N ARG A 309 -3.30 24.18 4.85
CA ARG A 309 -3.58 22.79 5.25
C ARG A 309 -5.00 22.35 4.90
N ARG A 310 -6.01 23.21 5.05
CA ARG A 310 -7.39 22.90 4.61
C ARG A 310 -7.43 22.58 3.11
N MET A 311 -6.72 23.38 2.31
CA MET A 311 -6.70 23.23 0.86
C MET A 311 -5.66 22.22 0.37
N GLY A 312 -4.60 21.95 1.13
CA GLY A 312 -3.51 21.06 0.71
C GLY A 312 -3.66 19.60 1.14
N TYR A 313 -4.53 19.31 2.10
CA TYR A 313 -4.66 17.99 2.72
C TYR A 313 -6.12 17.63 2.94
N SER A 314 -6.48 16.37 2.69
CA SER A 314 -7.87 15.91 2.82
C SER A 314 -8.18 15.53 4.26
N TRP A 315 -9.04 16.32 4.90
CA TRP A 315 -9.41 16.17 6.32
C TRP A 315 -10.70 15.39 6.54
N TYR A 316 -11.45 15.12 5.47
CA TYR A 316 -12.63 14.27 5.50
C TYR A 316 -12.58 13.26 4.35
N ASN A 317 -13.36 12.19 4.48
CA ASN A 317 -13.56 11.21 3.43
C ASN A 317 -14.95 10.56 3.55
N GLU A 318 -15.35 9.83 2.51
CA GLU A 318 -16.65 9.15 2.41
C GLU A 318 -16.48 7.62 2.36
N ALA A 319 -15.29 7.11 2.68
CA ALA A 319 -14.93 5.72 2.42
C ALA A 319 -15.70 4.72 3.30
N GLY A 320 -16.19 5.16 4.46
CA GLY A 320 -17.05 4.37 5.35
C GLY A 320 -18.41 3.99 4.74
N THR A 321 -18.95 4.81 3.83
CA THR A 321 -20.28 4.59 3.23
C THR A 321 -20.32 3.26 2.48
N LYS A 322 -19.38 3.06 1.53
CA LYS A 322 -19.30 1.81 0.76
C LYS A 322 -19.02 0.60 1.66
N LEU A 323 -18.20 0.79 2.71
CA LEU A 323 -17.88 -0.28 3.65
C LEU A 323 -19.16 -0.78 4.34
N ILE A 324 -19.95 0.12 4.91
CA ILE A 324 -21.15 -0.22 5.68
C ILE A 324 -22.27 -0.72 4.78
N GLU A 325 -22.51 -0.05 3.65
CA GLU A 325 -23.68 -0.31 2.81
C GLU A 325 -23.48 -1.47 1.83
N SER A 326 -22.23 -1.82 1.52
CA SER A 326 -21.95 -2.82 0.47
C SER A 326 -20.93 -3.87 0.89
N ASP A 327 -19.72 -3.47 1.26
CA ASP A 327 -18.61 -4.41 1.41
C ASP A 327 -18.85 -5.34 2.62
N PHE A 328 -19.29 -4.79 3.76
CA PHE A 328 -19.55 -5.58 4.98
C PHE A 328 -20.77 -6.50 4.87
N PRO A 329 -21.96 -6.08 4.39
CA PRO A 329 -23.09 -7.00 4.16
C PRO A 329 -22.75 -8.15 3.21
N LYS A 330 -21.99 -7.88 2.13
CA LYS A 330 -21.52 -8.92 1.21
C LYS A 330 -20.57 -9.89 1.91
N TRP A 331 -19.68 -9.37 2.75
CA TRP A 331 -18.74 -10.18 3.51
C TRP A 331 -19.45 -11.08 4.55
N LEU A 332 -20.44 -10.56 5.29
CA LEU A 332 -21.27 -11.35 6.20
C LEU A 332 -21.98 -12.49 5.46
N LYS A 333 -22.63 -12.17 4.33
CA LYS A 333 -23.33 -13.17 3.50
C LYS A 333 -22.38 -14.25 2.96
N LYS A 334 -21.21 -13.85 2.43
CA LYS A 334 -20.20 -14.79 1.91
C LYS A 334 -19.74 -15.78 2.99
N ASN A 335 -19.60 -15.31 4.22
CA ASN A 335 -19.08 -16.10 5.33
C ASN A 335 -20.18 -16.74 6.21
N LYS A 336 -21.46 -16.55 5.86
CA LYS A 336 -22.62 -17.08 6.63
C LYS A 336 -22.65 -16.60 8.09
N ILE A 337 -22.22 -15.36 8.31
CA ILE A 337 -22.19 -14.73 9.63
C ILE A 337 -23.49 -13.96 9.84
N SER A 338 -24.15 -14.13 10.98
CA SER A 338 -25.29 -13.30 11.37
C SER A 338 -24.82 -11.89 11.72
N GLN A 339 -25.63 -10.90 11.35
CA GLN A 339 -25.36 -9.49 11.60
C GLN A 339 -25.28 -9.17 13.09
#